data_AF-A0A835WA94-F1
#
_entry.id   AF-A0A835WA94-F1
#
_cell.length_a   1.000
_cell.length_b   1.000
_cell.length_c   1.000
_cell.angle_alpha   90.00
_cell.angle_beta   90.00
_cell.angle_gamma   90.00
#
_symmetry.space_group_name_H-M   'P 1'
#
loop_
_entity.id
_entity.type
_entity.pdbx_description
1 polymer ?
#
loop_
_entity_poly.entity_id
_entity_poly.type
_entity_poly.pdbx_seq_one_letter_code
_entity_poly.pdbx_strand_id
1 'polypeptide(L)'
;MEQQQVTRQDLADLKAEVTAQIAAVKAELLSAVNGLAEQAAASNRNQFARLQNSLASDGTRTPYMMLVREKATAGAAALGAEPPAGFPVTKDSLSTLTAATITLLAQHYGEEFAAGDGVVARRKALARFIGVPW
;
A
#
# COMPACT_ATOMS: atom_id res chain seq x y z
N MET A 1 39.00 42.64 -21.21
CA MET A 1 38.80 41.19 -21.49
C MET A 1 38.18 40.44 -20.31
N GLU A 2 38.22 40.94 -19.08
CA GLU A 2 37.71 40.24 -17.89
C GLU A 2 36.17 40.05 -17.85
N GLN A 3 35.37 41.03 -18.26
CA GLN A 3 33.89 40.91 -18.26
C GLN A 3 33.34 39.78 -19.14
N GLN A 4 34.06 39.41 -20.20
CA GLN A 4 33.63 38.35 -21.13
C GLN A 4 33.96 36.95 -20.61
N GLN A 5 34.85 36.86 -19.63
CA GLN A 5 35.28 35.61 -18.99
C GLN A 5 34.36 35.27 -17.80
N VAL A 6 33.97 36.28 -17.01
CA VAL A 6 32.98 36.15 -15.93
C VAL A 6 31.62 35.66 -16.46
N THR A 7 31.13 36.26 -17.54
CA THR A 7 29.85 35.87 -18.16
C THR A 7 29.84 34.46 -18.77
N ARG A 8 30.99 33.91 -19.18
CA ARG A 8 31.08 32.52 -19.64
C ARG A 8 31.12 31.53 -18.48
N GLN A 9 31.76 31.92 -17.38
CA GLN A 9 31.82 31.15 -16.15
C GLN A 9 30.41 31.00 -15.55
N ASP A 10 29.68 32.12 -15.40
CA ASP A 10 28.31 32.12 -14.88
C ASP A 10 27.36 31.25 -15.72
N LEU A 11 27.55 31.24 -17.05
CA LEU A 11 26.73 30.45 -17.97
C LEU A 11 27.07 28.95 -17.88
N ALA A 12 28.34 28.61 -17.60
CA ALA A 12 28.75 27.23 -17.35
C ALA A 12 28.20 26.72 -16.01
N ASP A 13 28.23 27.55 -14.97
CA ASP A 13 27.72 27.21 -13.64
C ASP A 13 26.20 27.04 -13.66
N LEU A 14 25.47 27.96 -14.32
CA LEU A 14 24.02 27.84 -14.52
C LEU A 14 23.67 26.56 -15.31
N LYS A 15 24.44 26.23 -16.35
CA LYS A 15 24.23 24.99 -17.11
C LYS A 15 24.44 23.76 -16.24
N ALA A 16 25.47 23.76 -15.39
CA ALA A 16 25.74 22.66 -14.47
C ALA A 16 24.60 22.50 -13.45
N GLU A 17 24.13 23.59 -12.87
CA GLU A 17 23.01 23.60 -11.92
C GLU A 17 21.72 23.06 -12.56
N VAL A 18 21.34 23.58 -13.72
CA VAL A 18 20.14 23.10 -14.45
C VAL A 18 20.27 21.62 -14.80
N THR A 19 21.45 21.16 -15.20
CA THR A 19 21.69 19.73 -15.49
C THR A 19 21.51 18.87 -14.24
N ALA A 20 22.01 19.33 -13.09
CA ALA A 20 21.85 18.63 -11.81
C ALA A 20 20.37 18.58 -11.37
N GLN A 21 19.65 19.69 -11.49
CA GLN A 21 18.22 19.76 -11.16
C GLN A 21 17.38 18.82 -12.05
N ILE A 22 17.66 18.79 -13.36
CA ILE A 22 16.98 17.87 -14.30
C ILE A 22 17.26 16.41 -13.91
N ALA A 23 18.50 16.08 -13.53
CA ALA A 23 18.86 14.74 -13.09
C ALA A 23 18.13 14.33 -11.80
N ALA A 24 18.00 15.24 -10.84
CA ALA A 24 17.25 15.03 -9.61
C ALA A 24 15.76 14.80 -9.87
N VAL A 25 15.12 15.69 -10.64
CA VAL A 25 13.70 15.56 -11.03
C VAL A 25 13.45 14.26 -11.79
N LYS A 26 14.37 13.87 -12.69
CA LYS A 26 14.27 12.59 -13.41
C LYS A 26 14.32 11.41 -12.45
N ALA A 27 15.20 11.43 -11.45
CA ALA A 27 15.30 10.36 -10.45
C ALA A 27 14.03 10.26 -9.61
N GLU A 28 13.48 11.39 -9.15
CA GLU A 28 12.22 11.46 -8.42
C GLU A 28 11.04 10.95 -9.25
N LEU A 29 10.94 11.35 -10.52
CA LEU A 29 9.89 10.90 -11.42
C LEU A 29 9.97 9.39 -11.65
N LEU A 30 11.16 8.84 -11.89
CA LEU A 30 11.34 7.39 -12.04
C LEU A 30 10.96 6.63 -10.77
N SER A 31 11.30 7.16 -9.60
CA SER A 31 10.89 6.58 -8.32
C SER A 31 9.37 6.60 -8.14
N ALA A 32 8.71 7.71 -8.47
CA ALA A 32 7.26 7.84 -8.41
C ALA A 32 6.55 6.87 -9.38
N VAL A 33 7.05 6.73 -10.62
CA VAL A 33 6.51 5.80 -11.61
C VAL A 33 6.63 4.35 -11.14
N ASN A 34 7.78 3.96 -10.58
CA ASN A 34 7.96 2.62 -10.03
C ASN A 34 7.02 2.36 -8.85
N GLY A 35 6.87 3.33 -7.94
CA GLY A 35 5.93 3.21 -6.81
C GLY A 35 4.48 3.05 -7.25
N LEU A 36 4.05 3.76 -8.29
CA LEU A 36 2.72 3.59 -8.88
C LEU A 36 2.55 2.22 -9.54
N ALA A 37 3.56 1.71 -10.21
CA ALA A 37 3.52 0.37 -10.82
C ALA A 37 3.40 -0.74 -9.76
N GLU A 38 4.14 -0.64 -8.66
CA GLU A 38 4.06 -1.56 -7.53
C GLU A 38 2.69 -1.51 -6.85
N GLN A 39 2.16 -0.31 -6.62
CA GLN A 39 0.82 -0.11 -6.08
C GLN A 39 -0.26 -0.70 -7.00
N ALA A 40 -0.14 -0.50 -8.32
CA ALA A 40 -1.07 -1.08 -9.29
C ALA A 40 -1.02 -2.61 -9.28
N ALA A 41 0.17 -3.20 -9.19
CA ALA A 41 0.32 -4.65 -9.07
C ALA A 41 -0.31 -5.19 -7.78
N ALA A 42 -0.08 -4.53 -6.64
CA ALA A 42 -0.69 -4.89 -5.37
C ALA A 42 -2.23 -4.77 -5.40
N SER A 43 -2.76 -3.69 -5.97
CA SER A 43 -4.19 -3.50 -6.18
C SER A 43 -4.80 -4.60 -7.03
N ASN A 44 -4.19 -4.92 -8.18
CA ASN A 44 -4.68 -5.97 -9.07
C ASN A 44 -4.69 -7.35 -8.39
N ARG A 45 -3.61 -7.69 -7.66
CA ARG A 45 -3.55 -8.91 -6.84
C ARG A 45 -4.68 -8.95 -5.81
N ASN A 46 -4.90 -7.84 -5.11
CA ASN A 46 -5.92 -7.77 -4.07
C ASN A 46 -7.34 -7.80 -4.63
N GLN A 47 -7.60 -7.23 -5.80
CA GLN A 47 -8.90 -7.38 -6.48
C GLN A 47 -9.20 -8.85 -6.76
N PHE A 48 -8.23 -9.59 -7.31
CA PHE A 48 -8.38 -11.02 -7.50
C PHE A 48 -8.61 -11.77 -6.18
N ALA A 49 -7.83 -11.47 -5.15
CA ALA A 49 -7.98 -12.09 -3.83
C ALA A 49 -9.36 -11.81 -3.21
N ARG A 50 -9.88 -10.57 -3.31
CA ARG A 50 -11.22 -10.20 -2.84
C ARG A 50 -12.31 -10.98 -3.58
N LEU A 51 -12.18 -11.14 -4.90
CA LEU A 51 -13.10 -11.96 -5.69
C LEU A 51 -13.09 -13.42 -5.23
N GLN A 52 -11.91 -14.02 -5.05
CA GLN A 52 -11.78 -15.39 -4.53
C GLN A 52 -12.38 -15.53 -3.12
N ASN A 53 -12.12 -14.56 -2.24
CA ASN A 53 -12.67 -14.54 -0.89
C ASN A 53 -14.19 -14.44 -0.87
N SER A 54 -14.78 -13.70 -1.81
CA SER A 54 -16.24 -13.60 -1.95
C SER A 54 -16.90 -14.92 -2.36
N LEU A 55 -16.17 -15.79 -3.06
CA LEU A 55 -16.64 -17.11 -3.48
C LEU A 55 -16.39 -18.19 -2.41
N ALA A 56 -15.37 -17.99 -1.57
CA ALA A 56 -15.00 -18.91 -0.49
C ALA A 56 -16.04 -18.97 0.64
N SER A 57 -16.90 -17.95 0.77
CA SER A 57 -17.93 -17.89 1.81
C SER A 57 -19.11 -18.84 1.60
N ASP A 58 -19.25 -19.43 0.40
CA ASP A 58 -20.41 -20.25 0.02
C ASP A 58 -20.23 -21.75 0.31
N GLY A 59 -19.44 -22.08 1.34
CA GLY A 59 -19.27 -23.46 1.82
C GLY A 59 -18.17 -24.27 1.12
N THR A 60 -17.39 -23.64 0.24
CA THR A 60 -16.34 -24.29 -0.58
C THR A 60 -15.06 -24.66 0.19
N ARG A 61 -14.99 -24.43 1.51
CA ARG A 61 -13.84 -24.72 2.41
C ARG A 61 -12.49 -24.15 1.94
N THR A 62 -12.47 -23.28 0.94
CA THR A 62 -11.24 -22.63 0.48
C THR A 62 -10.83 -21.56 1.50
N PRO A 63 -9.57 -21.58 1.96
CA PRO A 63 -9.08 -20.50 2.81
C PRO A 63 -9.13 -19.16 2.08
N TYR A 64 -9.40 -18.08 2.82
CA TYR A 64 -9.29 -16.74 2.30
C TYR A 64 -7.86 -16.45 1.84
N MET A 65 -7.74 -15.89 0.65
CA MET A 65 -6.50 -15.31 0.15
C MET A 65 -6.17 -14.04 0.94
N MET A 66 -4.92 -13.97 1.39
CA MET A 66 -4.39 -12.80 2.06
C MET A 66 -4.27 -11.63 1.07
N LEU A 67 -4.71 -10.46 1.52
CA LEU A 67 -4.45 -9.22 0.82
C LEU A 67 -3.03 -8.74 1.13
N VAL A 68 -2.34 -8.20 0.14
CA VAL A 68 -1.04 -7.54 0.34
C VAL A 68 -1.21 -6.05 0.58
N ARG A 69 -0.17 -5.37 1.00
CA ARG A 69 -0.23 -3.92 1.19
C ARG A 69 -0.25 -3.16 -0.14
N GLU A 70 -1.26 -2.31 -0.31
CA GLU A 70 -1.45 -1.47 -1.51
C GLU A 70 -0.86 -0.06 -1.38
N LYS A 71 -0.69 0.44 -0.15
CA LYS A 71 -0.28 1.83 0.10
C LYS A 71 1.08 1.88 0.79
N ALA A 72 1.98 2.70 0.26
CA ALA A 72 3.22 3.01 0.96
C ALA A 72 2.90 3.86 2.20
N THR A 73 3.48 3.50 3.34
CA THR A 73 3.30 4.23 4.60
C THR A 73 4.65 4.23 5.31
N ALA A 74 5.09 5.41 5.74
CA ALA A 74 6.38 5.59 6.38
C ALA A 74 6.49 4.72 7.64
N GLY A 75 7.62 3.99 7.77
CA GLY A 75 7.91 3.19 8.97
C GLY A 75 7.16 1.85 9.05
N ALA A 76 6.46 1.42 8.00
CA ALA A 76 5.80 0.12 7.98
C ALA A 76 6.27 -0.73 6.78
N ALA A 77 5.84 -2.00 6.70
CA ALA A 77 6.26 -2.95 5.66
C ALA A 77 6.15 -2.41 4.21
N ALA A 78 6.94 -2.96 3.28
CA ALA A 78 6.97 -2.52 1.88
C ALA A 78 5.64 -2.76 1.15
N LEU A 79 5.46 -2.10 0.00
CA LEU A 79 4.37 -2.42 -0.93
C LEU A 79 4.43 -3.90 -1.32
N GLY A 80 3.25 -4.52 -1.46
CA GLY A 80 3.16 -5.95 -1.75
C GLY A 80 3.48 -6.87 -0.57
N ALA A 81 3.87 -6.35 0.60
CA ALA A 81 4.09 -7.17 1.78
C ALA A 81 2.79 -7.81 2.29
N GLU A 82 2.89 -9.09 2.66
CA GLU A 82 1.82 -9.81 3.34
C GLU A 82 1.61 -9.26 4.77
N PRO A 83 0.40 -9.35 5.30
CA PRO A 83 0.12 -8.90 6.65
C PRO A 83 0.88 -9.76 7.67
N PRO A 84 1.18 -9.20 8.84
CA PRO A 84 1.62 -9.98 10.00
C PRO A 84 0.56 -11.01 10.43
N ALA A 85 0.91 -11.85 11.42
CA ALA A 85 0.03 -12.90 11.93
C ALA A 85 -1.36 -12.38 12.33
N GLY A 86 -2.38 -13.20 12.08
CA GLY A 86 -3.77 -12.89 12.47
C GLY A 86 -4.68 -12.45 11.33
N PHE A 87 -4.23 -12.51 10.07
CA PHE A 87 -5.15 -12.42 8.94
C PHE A 87 -6.16 -13.59 8.99
N PRO A 88 -7.46 -13.34 8.82
CA PRO A 88 -8.49 -14.38 8.87
C PRO A 88 -8.37 -15.31 7.66
N VAL A 89 -8.39 -16.62 7.89
CA VAL A 89 -8.32 -17.65 6.84
C VAL A 89 -9.68 -18.27 6.53
N THR A 90 -10.66 -18.10 7.42
CA THR A 90 -12.03 -18.61 7.29
C THR A 90 -13.04 -17.67 7.95
N LYS A 91 -14.34 -17.88 7.67
CA LYS A 91 -15.44 -17.13 8.33
C LYS A 91 -15.38 -17.25 9.85
N ASP A 92 -15.11 -18.45 10.35
CA ASP A 92 -14.98 -18.70 11.79
C ASP A 92 -13.81 -17.92 12.39
N SER A 93 -12.64 -17.93 11.74
CA SER A 93 -11.49 -17.14 12.21
C SER A 93 -11.75 -15.63 12.19
N LEU A 94 -12.48 -15.14 11.18
CA LEU A 94 -12.90 -13.74 11.10
C LEU A 94 -13.84 -13.37 12.25
N SER A 95 -14.74 -14.29 12.62
CA SER A 95 -15.66 -14.12 13.74
C SER A 95 -15.00 -14.12 15.12
N THR A 96 -13.79 -14.67 15.24
CA THR A 96 -13.05 -14.74 16.51
C THR A 96 -11.95 -13.70 16.67
N LEU A 97 -11.67 -12.88 15.63
CA LEU A 97 -10.62 -11.86 15.68
C LEU A 97 -10.78 -10.88 16.85
N THR A 98 -9.68 -10.59 17.54
CA THR A 98 -9.67 -9.63 18.64
C THR A 98 -9.55 -8.18 18.14
N ALA A 99 -9.91 -7.22 18.98
CA ALA A 99 -9.70 -5.79 18.69
C ALA A 99 -8.22 -5.47 18.41
N ALA A 100 -7.29 -6.12 19.12
CA ALA A 100 -5.86 -5.94 18.94
C ALA A 100 -5.40 -6.42 17.55
N THR A 101 -5.84 -7.61 17.14
CA THR A 101 -5.53 -8.16 15.81
C THR A 101 -6.07 -7.26 14.70
N ILE A 102 -7.31 -6.78 14.83
CA ILE A 102 -7.90 -5.88 13.82
C ILE A 102 -7.14 -4.56 13.74
N THR A 103 -6.67 -4.02 14.88
CA THR A 103 -5.87 -2.79 14.92
C THR A 103 -4.52 -2.98 14.22
N LEU A 104 -3.88 -4.12 14.43
CA LEU A 104 -2.61 -4.46 13.80
C LEU A 104 -2.76 -4.66 12.28
N LEU A 105 -3.84 -5.29 11.81
CA LEU A 105 -4.17 -5.36 10.38
C LEU A 105 -4.49 -3.96 9.80
N ALA A 106 -5.27 -3.15 10.51
CA ALA A 106 -5.58 -1.77 10.14
C ALA A 106 -4.30 -0.95 9.90
N GLN A 107 -3.35 -1.00 10.84
CA GLN A 107 -2.04 -0.35 10.72
C GLN A 107 -1.24 -0.86 9.51
N HIS A 108 -1.24 -2.18 9.26
CA HIS A 108 -0.54 -2.75 8.11
C HIS A 108 -1.08 -2.25 6.77
N TYR A 109 -2.41 -2.17 6.63
CA TYR A 109 -3.05 -1.74 5.39
C TYR A 109 -3.21 -0.22 5.26
N GLY A 110 -2.94 0.55 6.32
CA GLY A 110 -3.24 1.98 6.36
C GLY A 110 -4.74 2.27 6.29
N GLU A 111 -5.53 1.43 6.97
CA GLU A 111 -6.99 1.48 7.04
C GLU A 111 -7.42 1.55 8.51
N GLU A 112 -8.59 2.12 8.82
CA GLU A 112 -9.04 2.25 10.22
C GLU A 112 -10.03 1.16 10.66
N PHE A 113 -10.68 0.49 9.69
CA PHE A 113 -11.74 -0.51 9.91
C PHE A 113 -12.73 -0.14 11.02
N ALA A 114 -13.55 0.90 10.78
CA ALA A 114 -14.55 1.40 11.74
C ALA A 114 -13.94 1.74 13.11
N ALA A 115 -12.92 2.60 13.11
CA ALA A 115 -12.25 3.01 14.34
C ALA A 115 -13.23 3.69 15.32
N GLY A 116 -13.11 3.35 16.61
CA GLY A 116 -14.02 3.83 17.66
C GLY A 116 -15.25 2.95 17.88
N ASP A 117 -15.57 2.05 16.94
CA ASP A 117 -16.71 1.12 17.08
C ASP A 117 -16.35 -0.18 17.82
N GLY A 118 -17.39 -0.91 18.24
CA GLY A 118 -17.27 -2.23 18.84
C GLY A 118 -16.65 -3.27 17.89
N VAL A 119 -16.05 -4.31 18.46
CA VAL A 119 -15.29 -5.35 17.72
C VAL A 119 -16.09 -5.99 16.59
N VAL A 120 -17.41 -6.16 16.75
CA VAL A 120 -18.28 -6.72 15.71
C VAL A 120 -18.35 -5.82 14.47
N ALA A 121 -18.49 -4.50 14.64
CA ALA A 121 -18.52 -3.56 13.53
C ALA A 121 -17.17 -3.53 12.80
N ARG A 122 -16.07 -3.59 13.56
CA ARG A 122 -14.70 -3.65 13.02
C ARG A 122 -14.45 -4.94 12.23
N ARG A 123 -14.94 -6.10 12.71
CA ARG A 123 -14.91 -7.36 11.96
C ARG A 123 -15.70 -7.26 10.66
N LYS A 124 -16.88 -6.63 10.67
CA LYS A 124 -17.69 -6.39 9.46
C LYS A 124 -16.99 -5.47 8.47
N ALA A 125 -16.31 -4.42 8.95
CA ALA A 125 -15.51 -3.53 8.12
C ALA A 125 -14.32 -4.29 7.48
N LEU A 126 -13.61 -5.10 8.28
CA LEU A 126 -12.55 -5.97 7.78
C LEU A 126 -13.07 -6.99 6.76
N ALA A 127 -14.21 -7.64 7.02
CA ALA A 127 -14.86 -8.59 6.12
C ALA A 127 -15.08 -7.97 4.74
N ARG A 128 -15.67 -6.77 4.69
CA ARG A 128 -15.88 -6.02 3.46
C ARG A 128 -14.56 -5.69 2.77
N PHE A 129 -13.55 -5.27 3.52
CA PHE A 129 -12.23 -4.95 2.98
C PHE A 129 -11.57 -6.17 2.31
N ILE A 130 -11.69 -7.35 2.91
CA ILE A 130 -11.14 -8.60 2.35
C ILE A 130 -12.03 -9.26 1.30
N GLY A 131 -13.21 -8.68 1.00
CA GLY A 131 -14.15 -9.19 0.00
C GLY A 131 -15.07 -10.31 0.48
N VAL A 132 -15.24 -10.49 1.78
CA VAL A 132 -16.06 -11.57 2.37
C VAL A 132 -17.43 -11.03 2.80
N PRO A 133 -18.55 -11.72 2.48
CA PRO A 133 -19.87 -11.37 2.99
C PRO A 133 -19.97 -11.66 4.50
N TRP A 134 -20.52 -10.70 5.24
CA TRP A 134 -20.67 -10.75 6.70
C TRP A 134 -22.12 -10.95 7.12
#